data_AF-A0A847I7Y5-F1
#
_entry.id   AF-A0A847I7Y5-F1
#
_cell.length_a   1.000
_cell.length_b   1.000
_cell.length_c   1.000
_cell.angle_alpha   90.00
_cell.angle_beta   90.00
_cell.angle_gamma   90.00
#
_symmetry.space_group_name_H-M   'P 1'
#
loop_
_entity.id
_entity.type
_entity.pdbx_description
1 polymer ?
#
loop_
_entity_poly.entity_id
_entity_poly.type
_entity_poly.pdbx_seq_one_letter_code
_entity_poly.pdbx_strand_id
1 'polypeptide(L)'
;RPGDCFAALRHLLEDNHEPRKRQLRYIKHTIALYRDLVETGIVTRLDSPAPDGKRVELSIDLPENFALTNPLSAFAVAAFELLDPESSSFALDVVSILESTLDDPRQVLMAQRKVARDAAVAEMKADGIEYEERMARLEEITWPQPLAEEIGFAYETYKRGHPWLANTPPSPKSVLRYMLERSMTFTELISEFGLQRSEGVVLRYLTDCYRALRSGLPMTAVTEQIEDITDDLGDLIRGVDSSLIDEWETLTARA
;
A
#
# COMPACT_ATOMS: atom_id res chain seq x y z
N ARG A 1 10.24 -0.09 -22.31
CA ARG A 1 10.22 -0.08 -23.80
C ARG A 1 11.28 0.91 -24.30
N PRO A 2 12.10 0.54 -25.30
CA PRO A 2 12.96 1.49 -26.00
C PRO A 2 12.13 2.47 -26.84
N GLY A 3 12.65 3.68 -27.07
CA GLY A 3 12.03 4.76 -27.83
C GLY A 3 11.40 5.87 -26.98
N ASP A 4 10.78 6.84 -27.65
CA ASP A 4 10.16 7.99 -27.01
C ASP A 4 8.89 7.59 -26.25
N CYS A 5 9.00 7.47 -24.92
CA CYS A 5 7.89 7.18 -24.02
C CYS A 5 6.71 8.14 -24.19
N PHE A 6 6.96 9.42 -24.46
CA PHE A 6 5.91 10.41 -24.64
C PHE A 6 5.10 10.15 -25.90
N ALA A 7 5.78 9.85 -27.02
CA ALA A 7 5.12 9.51 -28.28
C ALA A 7 4.27 8.24 -28.14
N ALA A 8 4.79 7.21 -27.47
CA ALA A 8 4.06 5.97 -27.22
C ALA A 8 2.80 6.20 -26.35
N LEU A 9 2.94 6.96 -25.26
CA LEU A 9 1.82 7.26 -24.36
C LEU A 9 0.76 8.13 -25.03
N ARG A 10 1.19 9.09 -25.85
CA ARG A 10 0.30 9.92 -26.67
C ARG A 10 -0.55 9.07 -27.61
N HIS A 11 0.07 8.15 -28.36
CA HIS A 11 -0.65 7.23 -29.25
C HIS A 11 -1.71 6.44 -28.48
N LEU A 12 -1.38 5.87 -27.31
CA LEU A 12 -2.36 5.13 -26.48
C LEU A 12 -3.54 5.99 -26.02
N LEU A 13 -3.29 7.26 -25.70
CA LEU A 13 -4.31 8.18 -25.20
C LEU A 13 -5.18 8.78 -26.31
N GLU A 14 -4.66 8.91 -27.52
CA GLU A 14 -5.36 9.50 -28.67
C GLU A 14 -6.01 8.46 -29.59
N ASP A 15 -5.42 7.29 -29.77
CA ASP A 15 -5.87 6.22 -30.69
C ASP A 15 -6.66 5.09 -30.00
N ASN A 16 -7.44 5.44 -28.97
CA ASN A 16 -8.38 4.53 -28.32
C ASN A 16 -9.83 4.82 -28.75
N HIS A 17 -10.72 3.86 -28.51
CA HIS A 17 -12.14 3.95 -28.88
C HIS A 17 -12.99 4.83 -27.94
N GLU A 18 -12.35 5.60 -27.04
CA GLU A 18 -13.06 6.46 -26.10
C GLU A 18 -13.52 7.76 -26.78
N PRO A 19 -14.70 8.30 -26.43
CA PRO A 19 -15.14 9.61 -26.90
C PRO A 19 -14.12 10.69 -26.57
N ARG A 20 -13.97 11.70 -27.45
CA ARG A 20 -12.96 12.77 -27.30
C ARG A 20 -12.97 13.45 -25.93
N LYS A 21 -14.14 13.63 -25.32
CA LYS A 21 -14.26 14.21 -23.97
C LYS A 21 -13.60 13.35 -22.88
N ARG A 22 -13.65 12.02 -22.99
CA ARG A 22 -12.98 11.08 -22.09
C ARG A 22 -11.47 11.01 -22.37
N GLN A 23 -11.06 10.95 -23.65
CA GLN A 23 -9.64 11.05 -24.03
C GLN A 23 -8.97 12.30 -23.45
N LEU A 24 -9.59 13.48 -23.59
CA LEU A 24 -9.06 14.72 -23.01
C LEU A 24 -8.94 14.68 -21.49
N ARG A 25 -9.84 13.95 -20.81
CA ARG A 25 -9.75 13.74 -19.36
C ARG A 25 -8.56 12.85 -19.01
N TYR A 26 -8.37 11.75 -19.72
CA TYR A 26 -7.23 10.85 -19.54
C TYR A 26 -5.91 11.58 -19.82
N ILE A 27 -5.81 12.34 -20.92
CA ILE A 27 -4.62 13.13 -21.25
C ILE A 27 -4.29 14.12 -20.13
N LYS A 28 -5.26 14.89 -19.64
CA LYS A 28 -5.04 15.83 -18.53
C LYS A 28 -4.58 15.12 -17.26
N HIS A 29 -5.19 13.99 -16.95
CA HIS A 29 -4.81 13.18 -15.78
C HIS A 29 -3.41 12.61 -15.92
N THR A 30 -3.06 12.03 -17.06
CA THR A 30 -1.72 11.48 -17.33
C THR A 30 -0.64 12.56 -17.32
N ILE A 31 -0.91 13.76 -17.83
CA ILE A 31 0.04 14.90 -17.73
C ILE A 31 0.25 15.30 -16.26
N ALA A 32 -0.81 15.28 -15.44
CA ALA A 32 -0.71 15.58 -14.02
C ALA A 32 0.17 14.54 -13.29
N LEU A 33 -0.08 13.24 -13.54
CA LEU A 33 0.75 12.15 -13.04
C LEU A 33 2.21 12.26 -13.50
N TYR A 34 2.47 12.60 -14.76
CA TYR A 34 3.85 12.75 -15.22
C TYR A 34 4.58 13.93 -14.56
N ARG A 35 3.88 15.04 -14.29
CA ARG A 35 4.46 16.18 -13.59
C ARG A 35 4.81 15.83 -12.14
N ASP A 36 3.93 15.10 -11.47
CA ASP A 36 4.14 14.56 -10.13
C ASP A 36 5.41 13.71 -10.06
N LEU A 37 5.53 12.73 -10.96
CA LEU A 37 6.72 11.87 -11.01
C LEU A 37 8.02 12.67 -11.20
N VAL A 38 7.97 13.80 -11.92
CA VAL A 38 9.14 14.68 -12.09
C VAL A 38 9.39 15.55 -10.85
N GLU A 39 8.34 16.05 -10.20
CA GLU A 39 8.43 16.92 -9.02
C GLU A 39 8.91 16.15 -7.78
N THR A 40 8.43 14.93 -7.60
CA THR A 40 8.84 13.99 -6.55
C THR A 40 10.23 13.39 -6.78
N GLY A 41 10.87 13.72 -7.90
CA GLY A 41 12.17 13.17 -8.26
C GLY A 41 12.13 11.72 -8.71
N ILE A 42 10.98 11.05 -8.75
CA ILE A 42 10.83 9.65 -9.19
C ILE A 42 11.26 9.48 -10.67
N VAL A 43 11.00 10.47 -11.51
CA VAL A 43 11.40 10.52 -12.92
C VAL A 43 12.24 11.76 -13.19
N THR A 44 13.46 11.57 -13.69
CA THR A 44 14.31 12.66 -14.15
C THR A 44 14.23 12.81 -15.66
N ARG A 45 14.16 14.06 -16.15
CA ARG A 45 14.24 14.35 -17.59
C ARG A 45 15.70 14.42 -18.02
N LEU A 46 16.02 13.74 -19.11
CA LEU A 46 17.35 13.77 -19.71
C LEU A 46 17.44 14.92 -20.71
N ASP A 47 18.55 15.66 -20.69
CA ASP A 47 18.82 16.74 -21.65
C ASP A 47 18.94 16.23 -23.09
N SER A 48 19.44 15.01 -23.26
CA SER A 48 19.54 14.28 -24.52
C SER A 48 18.97 12.87 -24.39
N PRO A 49 18.41 12.27 -25.46
CA PRO A 49 17.91 10.91 -25.41
C PRO A 49 19.01 9.92 -24.98
N ALA A 50 18.65 8.97 -24.11
CA ALA A 50 19.46 7.82 -23.76
C ALA A 50 19.73 6.92 -24.99
N PRO A 51 20.70 5.98 -24.94
CA PRO A 51 21.01 5.08 -26.05
C PRO A 51 19.81 4.25 -26.55
N ASP A 52 18.84 3.99 -25.67
CA ASP A 52 17.60 3.29 -25.99
C ASP A 52 16.48 4.23 -26.50
N GLY A 53 16.77 5.53 -26.68
CA GLY A 53 15.85 6.55 -27.22
C GLY A 53 14.93 7.20 -26.19
N LYS A 54 15.01 6.83 -24.89
CA LYS A 54 14.21 7.46 -23.84
C LYS A 54 14.72 8.87 -23.53
N ARG A 55 13.81 9.78 -23.17
CA ARG A 55 14.13 11.15 -22.70
C ARG A 55 13.92 11.34 -21.20
N VAL A 56 13.64 10.24 -20.51
CA VAL A 56 13.35 10.21 -19.08
C VAL A 56 13.99 8.96 -18.50
N GLU A 57 14.44 9.06 -17.26
CA GLU A 57 15.03 7.97 -16.49
C GLU A 57 14.37 7.92 -15.10
N LEU A 58 14.26 6.74 -14.52
CA LEU A 58 13.81 6.58 -13.13
C LEU A 58 14.97 6.98 -12.21
N SER A 59 14.68 7.63 -11.08
CA SER A 59 15.72 8.03 -10.14
C SER A 59 16.50 6.82 -9.60
N ILE A 60 17.79 7.05 -9.40
CA ILE A 60 18.80 6.07 -8.97
C ILE A 60 18.51 5.52 -7.56
N ASP A 61 17.67 6.20 -6.78
CA ASP A 61 17.29 5.83 -5.41
C ASP A 61 16.04 4.92 -5.35
N LEU A 62 15.49 4.51 -6.50
CA LEU A 62 14.40 3.54 -6.58
C LEU A 62 14.92 2.17 -7.06
N PRO A 63 14.48 1.05 -6.46
CA PRO A 63 14.84 -0.28 -6.95
C PRO A 63 14.49 -0.47 -8.43
N GLU A 64 15.27 -1.29 -9.15
CA GLU A 64 15.06 -1.58 -10.58
C GLU A 64 13.64 -2.10 -10.91
N ASN A 65 12.98 -2.73 -9.94
CA ASN A 65 11.64 -3.32 -10.05
C ASN A 65 10.53 -2.46 -9.43
N PHE A 66 10.78 -1.20 -9.05
CA PHE A 66 9.81 -0.36 -8.34
C PHE A 66 8.48 -0.17 -9.14
N ALA A 67 7.36 -0.53 -8.53
CA ALA A 67 6.05 -0.60 -9.16
C ALA A 67 5.18 0.62 -8.80
N LEU A 68 5.07 1.57 -9.74
CA LEU A 68 4.12 2.69 -9.70
C LEU A 68 2.74 2.29 -10.25
N THR A 69 2.12 1.29 -9.65
CA THR A 69 0.87 0.71 -10.16
C THR A 69 -0.39 1.37 -9.59
N ASN A 70 -0.28 2.13 -8.49
CA ASN A 70 -1.39 2.82 -7.82
C ASN A 70 -1.04 4.30 -7.58
N PRO A 71 -2.02 5.24 -7.71
CA PRO A 71 -1.87 6.64 -7.26
C PRO A 71 -1.17 6.82 -5.91
N LEU A 72 -1.39 5.95 -4.92
CA LEU A 72 -0.78 6.08 -3.59
C LEU A 72 0.70 5.68 -3.52
N SER A 73 1.28 5.08 -4.56
CA SER A 73 2.70 4.68 -4.57
C SER A 73 3.64 5.88 -4.39
N ALA A 74 3.34 7.02 -5.04
CA ALA A 74 4.16 8.24 -4.89
C ALA A 74 4.01 8.87 -3.50
N PHE A 75 2.79 8.83 -2.94
CA PHE A 75 2.56 9.24 -1.56
C PHE A 75 3.36 8.37 -0.56
N ALA A 76 3.40 7.05 -0.77
CA ALA A 76 4.14 6.14 0.11
C ALA A 76 5.63 6.50 0.16
N VAL A 77 6.26 6.77 -0.99
CA VAL A 77 7.67 7.20 -1.05
C VAL A 77 7.90 8.43 -0.19
N ALA A 78 7.09 9.48 -0.38
CA ALA A 78 7.19 10.70 0.41
C ALA A 78 6.89 10.48 1.90
N ALA A 79 6.00 9.55 2.24
CA ALA A 79 5.67 9.21 3.62
C ALA A 79 6.82 8.44 4.30
N PHE A 80 7.53 7.56 3.59
CA PHE A 80 8.68 6.84 4.12
C PHE A 80 9.84 7.79 4.51
N GLU A 81 10.03 8.89 3.77
CA GLU A 81 11.04 9.91 4.11
C GLU A 81 10.78 10.62 5.44
N LEU A 82 9.56 10.53 5.99
CA LEU A 82 9.20 11.12 7.28
C LEU A 82 9.49 10.20 8.46
N LEU A 83 9.83 8.92 8.21
CA LEU A 83 10.16 7.97 9.26
C LEU A 83 11.56 8.21 9.82
N ASP A 84 11.74 7.93 11.11
CA ASP A 84 13.05 7.92 11.76
C ASP A 84 13.73 6.55 11.57
N PRO A 85 14.80 6.45 10.76
CA PRO A 85 15.48 5.18 10.48
C PRO A 85 16.11 4.53 11.72
N GLU A 86 16.39 5.31 12.76
CA GLU A 86 16.99 4.81 14.01
C GLU A 86 15.94 4.30 15.01
N SER A 87 14.65 4.44 14.68
CA SER A 87 13.56 3.96 15.54
C SER A 87 13.52 2.43 15.56
N SER A 88 13.36 1.85 16.76
CA SER A 88 13.13 0.41 16.91
C SER A 88 11.81 -0.07 16.27
N SER A 89 10.88 0.84 15.97
CA SER A 89 9.62 0.54 15.28
C SER A 89 9.69 0.74 13.77
N PHE A 90 10.84 1.17 13.21
CA PHE A 90 10.96 1.59 11.81
C PHE A 90 10.34 0.58 10.83
N ALA A 91 10.67 -0.71 10.95
CA ALA A 91 10.12 -1.74 10.07
C ALA A 91 8.59 -1.88 10.18
N LEU A 92 8.03 -1.78 11.39
CA LEU A 92 6.57 -1.82 11.59
C LEU A 92 5.88 -0.56 11.06
N ASP A 93 6.57 0.58 11.13
CA ASP A 93 6.07 1.86 10.64
C ASP A 93 6.07 1.90 9.09
N VAL A 94 7.11 1.34 8.45
CA VAL A 94 7.13 1.06 7.00
C VAL A 94 5.95 0.17 6.60
N VAL A 95 5.72 -0.94 7.32
CA VAL A 95 4.55 -1.82 7.08
C VAL A 95 3.24 -1.06 7.23
N SER A 96 3.12 -0.17 8.21
CA SER A 96 1.89 0.61 8.46
C SER A 96 1.58 1.59 7.32
N ILE A 97 2.59 2.30 6.82
CA ILE A 97 2.45 3.16 5.65
C ILE A 97 2.08 2.33 4.43
N LEU A 98 2.76 1.20 4.20
CA LEU A 98 2.46 0.29 3.09
C LEU A 98 1.02 -0.23 3.14
N GLU A 99 0.58 -0.77 4.28
CA GLU A 99 -0.79 -1.27 4.48
C GLU A 99 -1.84 -0.19 4.22
N SER A 100 -1.52 1.07 4.53
CA SER A 100 -2.41 2.21 4.29
C SER A 100 -2.67 2.50 2.81
N THR A 101 -1.77 2.05 1.93
CA THR A 101 -1.89 2.25 0.47
C THR A 101 -2.61 1.13 -0.25
N LEU A 102 -2.80 -0.01 0.42
CA LEU A 102 -3.45 -1.19 -0.14
C LEU A 102 -4.97 -1.12 -0.01
N ASP A 103 -5.68 -1.96 -0.75
CA ASP A 103 -7.13 -2.12 -0.61
C ASP A 103 -7.50 -2.67 0.78
N ASP A 104 -8.70 -2.37 1.26
CA ASP A 104 -9.18 -2.87 2.55
C ASP A 104 -9.60 -4.34 2.47
N PRO A 105 -9.01 -5.25 3.26
CA PRO A 105 -9.52 -6.61 3.44
C PRO A 105 -10.73 -6.56 4.38
N ARG A 106 -11.87 -6.05 3.89
CA ARG A 106 -13.04 -5.66 4.70
C ARG A 106 -13.49 -6.73 5.69
N GLN A 107 -13.46 -8.01 5.32
CA GLN A 107 -13.85 -9.11 6.22
C GLN A 107 -12.92 -9.21 7.45
N VAL A 108 -11.63 -8.99 7.26
CA VAL A 108 -10.61 -8.99 8.34
C VAL A 108 -10.82 -7.78 9.25
N LEU A 109 -10.92 -6.58 8.67
CA LEU A 109 -11.08 -5.34 9.43
C LEU A 109 -12.37 -5.34 10.26
N MET A 110 -13.47 -5.87 9.70
CA MET A 110 -14.72 -6.03 10.45
C MET A 110 -14.61 -7.03 11.59
N ALA A 111 -13.84 -8.11 11.42
CA ALA A 111 -13.60 -9.08 12.47
C ALA A 111 -12.74 -8.50 13.60
N GLN A 112 -11.66 -7.76 13.27
CA GLN A 112 -10.85 -7.03 14.24
C GLN A 112 -11.67 -6.02 15.04
N ARG A 113 -12.46 -5.19 14.35
CA ARG A 113 -13.38 -4.25 15.00
C ARG A 113 -14.37 -4.96 15.91
N LYS A 114 -14.89 -6.11 15.51
CA LYS A 114 -15.82 -6.89 16.35
C LYS A 114 -15.13 -7.34 17.64
N VAL A 115 -13.94 -7.92 17.55
CA VAL A 115 -13.17 -8.36 18.74
C VAL A 115 -12.87 -7.18 19.67
N ALA A 116 -12.43 -6.04 19.12
CA ALA A 116 -12.17 -4.82 19.90
C ALA A 116 -13.44 -4.30 20.59
N ARG A 117 -14.59 -4.30 19.90
CA ARG A 117 -15.87 -3.91 20.49
C ARG A 117 -16.32 -4.88 21.57
N ASP A 118 -16.19 -6.18 21.36
CA ASP A 118 -16.59 -7.21 22.32
C ASP A 118 -15.75 -7.10 23.61
N ALA A 119 -14.43 -6.85 23.49
CA ALA A 119 -13.53 -6.60 24.62
C ALA A 119 -13.93 -5.32 25.39
N ALA A 120 -14.15 -4.21 24.68
CA ALA A 120 -14.54 -2.95 25.29
C ALA A 120 -15.91 -3.05 26.00
N VAL A 121 -16.88 -3.78 25.43
CA VAL A 121 -18.16 -4.04 26.11
C VAL A 121 -17.95 -4.77 27.43
N ALA A 122 -17.07 -5.77 27.46
CA ALA A 122 -16.80 -6.54 28.67
C ALA A 122 -16.12 -5.69 29.76
N GLU A 123 -15.14 -4.87 29.38
CA GLU A 123 -14.46 -3.92 30.28
C GLU A 123 -15.43 -2.87 30.82
N MET A 124 -16.18 -2.20 29.94
CA MET A 124 -17.14 -1.17 30.37
C MET A 124 -18.27 -1.73 31.25
N LYS A 125 -18.63 -3.02 31.09
CA LYS A 125 -19.54 -3.72 32.00
C LYS A 125 -18.91 -3.95 33.37
N ALA A 126 -17.64 -4.32 33.43
CA ALA A 126 -16.90 -4.51 34.67
C ALA A 126 -16.74 -3.19 35.44
N ASP A 127 -16.56 -2.09 34.72
CA ASP A 127 -16.44 -0.74 35.28
C ASP A 127 -17.78 -0.10 35.66
N GLY A 128 -18.91 -0.76 35.37
CA GLY A 128 -20.24 -0.27 35.71
C GLY A 128 -20.72 0.92 34.88
N ILE A 129 -20.21 1.11 33.66
CA ILE A 129 -20.58 2.22 32.79
C ILE A 129 -22.03 2.06 32.29
N GLU A 130 -22.78 3.16 32.32
CA GLU A 130 -24.17 3.21 31.90
C GLU A 130 -24.36 2.79 30.43
N TYR A 131 -25.55 2.27 30.11
CA TYR A 131 -25.83 1.74 28.77
C TYR A 131 -25.65 2.79 27.66
N GLU A 132 -26.19 3.99 27.83
CA GLU A 132 -26.11 5.05 26.81
C GLU A 132 -24.66 5.47 26.56
N GLU A 133 -23.87 5.62 27.62
CA GLU A 133 -22.45 5.96 27.52
C GLU A 133 -21.63 4.85 26.84
N ARG A 134 -21.92 3.58 27.14
CA ARG A 134 -21.31 2.44 26.43
C ARG A 134 -21.64 2.48 24.94
N MET A 135 -22.88 2.75 24.58
CA MET A 135 -23.27 2.81 23.17
C MET A 135 -22.53 3.91 22.42
N ALA A 136 -22.37 5.10 23.02
CA ALA A 136 -21.58 6.19 22.45
C ALA A 136 -20.11 5.78 22.26
N ARG A 137 -19.46 5.23 23.30
CA ARG A 137 -18.06 4.78 23.22
C ARG A 137 -17.86 3.67 22.17
N LEU A 138 -18.83 2.77 21.99
CA LEU A 138 -18.75 1.68 21.01
C LEU A 138 -18.83 2.15 19.55
N GLU A 139 -19.38 3.33 19.28
CA GLU A 139 -19.43 3.89 17.93
C GLU A 139 -18.06 4.37 17.46
N GLU A 140 -17.23 4.85 18.39
CA GLU A 140 -15.87 5.33 18.14
C GLU A 140 -14.87 4.19 17.88
N ILE A 141 -15.19 2.95 18.30
CA ILE A 141 -14.28 1.81 18.13
C ILE A 141 -14.21 1.40 16.66
N THR A 142 -13.01 1.51 16.09
CA THR A 142 -12.63 1.03 14.77
C THR A 142 -11.78 -0.25 14.87
N TRP A 143 -11.14 -0.65 13.76
CA TRP A 143 -10.03 -1.61 13.77
C TRP A 143 -8.71 -0.88 14.12
N PRO A 144 -7.61 -1.58 14.43
CA PRO A 144 -6.34 -0.90 14.72
C PRO A 144 -5.81 -0.12 13.50
N GLN A 145 -5.44 1.15 13.72
CA GLN A 145 -4.97 2.08 12.68
C GLN A 145 -3.64 2.73 13.12
N PRO A 146 -2.53 1.98 13.10
CA PRO A 146 -1.21 2.52 13.43
C PRO A 146 -0.86 3.66 12.49
N LEU A 147 -0.21 4.70 13.04
CA LEU A 147 0.18 5.92 12.34
C LEU A 147 -0.98 6.68 11.66
N ALA A 148 -2.23 6.52 12.12
CA ALA A 148 -3.38 7.13 11.43
C ALA A 148 -3.29 8.66 11.35
N GLU A 149 -2.82 9.31 12.41
CA GLU A 149 -2.68 10.77 12.48
C GLU A 149 -1.54 11.25 11.58
N GLU A 150 -0.39 10.57 11.64
CA GLU A 150 0.81 10.85 10.87
C GLU A 150 0.58 10.65 9.38
N ILE A 151 0.00 9.52 8.99
CA ILE A 151 -0.39 9.21 7.60
C ILE A 151 -1.41 10.23 7.10
N GLY A 152 -2.41 10.57 7.92
CA GLY A 152 -3.42 11.58 7.59
C GLY A 152 -2.81 12.96 7.35
N PHE A 153 -1.89 13.38 8.23
CA PHE A 153 -1.19 14.66 8.11
C PHE A 153 -0.27 14.70 6.89
N ALA A 154 0.51 13.64 6.66
CA ALA A 154 1.37 13.50 5.50
C ALA A 154 0.54 13.56 4.21
N TYR A 155 -0.59 12.85 4.17
CA TYR A 155 -1.48 12.82 3.01
C TYR A 155 -2.07 14.20 2.71
N GLU A 156 -2.61 14.90 3.71
CA GLU A 156 -3.18 16.24 3.48
C GLU A 156 -2.11 17.26 3.09
N THR A 157 -0.86 17.09 3.52
CA THR A 157 0.26 17.92 3.05
C THR A 157 0.62 17.59 1.60
N TYR A 158 0.78 16.32 1.27
CA TYR A 158 1.11 15.84 -0.07
C TYR A 158 0.03 16.21 -1.09
N LYS A 159 -1.24 16.04 -0.74
CA LYS A 159 -2.41 16.36 -1.58
C LYS A 159 -2.49 17.82 -2.03
N ARG A 160 -1.87 18.78 -1.31
CA ARG A 160 -1.84 20.20 -1.74
C ARG A 160 -1.09 20.39 -3.05
N GLY A 161 0.00 19.65 -3.27
CA GLY A 161 0.75 19.61 -4.53
C GLY A 161 0.14 18.67 -5.57
N HIS A 162 -0.65 17.70 -5.12
CA HIS A 162 -1.12 16.57 -5.95
C HIS A 162 -2.66 16.42 -5.95
N PRO A 163 -3.45 17.36 -6.51
CA PRO A 163 -4.91 17.37 -6.36
C PRO A 163 -5.66 16.16 -6.92
N TRP A 164 -5.06 15.35 -7.81
CA TRP A 164 -5.70 14.12 -8.32
C TRP A 164 -5.80 13.02 -7.25
N LEU A 165 -4.99 13.08 -6.19
CA LEU A 165 -5.07 12.15 -5.07
C LEU A 165 -6.32 12.35 -4.21
N ALA A 166 -7.03 13.48 -4.35
CA ALA A 166 -8.17 13.81 -3.49
C ALA A 166 -9.27 12.73 -3.42
N ASN A 167 -9.39 11.87 -4.44
CA ASN A 167 -10.37 10.79 -4.49
C ASN A 167 -9.80 9.42 -4.04
N THR A 168 -8.56 9.37 -3.59
CA THR A 168 -7.84 8.15 -3.20
C THR A 168 -7.08 8.41 -1.90
N PRO A 169 -7.79 8.60 -0.77
CA PRO A 169 -7.14 8.73 0.52
C PRO A 169 -6.51 7.39 0.97
N PRO A 170 -5.40 7.42 1.72
CA PRO A 170 -4.90 6.22 2.38
C PRO A 170 -5.90 5.71 3.41
N SER A 171 -5.87 4.41 3.66
CA SER A 171 -6.71 3.73 4.64
C SER A 171 -5.84 3.07 5.71
N PRO A 172 -5.44 3.79 6.77
CA PRO A 172 -4.66 3.20 7.86
C PRO A 172 -5.35 1.96 8.44
N LYS A 173 -4.59 0.85 8.50
CA LYS A 173 -5.04 -0.46 9.00
C LYS A 173 -3.84 -1.28 9.46
N SER A 174 -4.08 -2.35 10.22
CA SER A 174 -3.06 -3.26 10.70
C SER A 174 -3.53 -4.71 10.58
N VAL A 175 -2.99 -5.44 9.62
CA VAL A 175 -3.23 -6.88 9.46
C VAL A 175 -1.89 -7.60 9.43
N LEU A 176 -0.98 -7.23 8.52
CA LEU A 176 0.39 -7.74 8.52
C LEU A 176 1.13 -7.25 9.76
N ARG A 177 1.04 -5.95 10.08
CA ARG A 177 1.66 -5.43 11.32
C ARG A 177 1.14 -6.16 12.56
N TYR A 178 -0.16 -6.44 12.62
CA TYR A 178 -0.76 -7.19 13.73
C TYR A 178 -0.13 -8.58 13.89
N MET A 179 0.09 -9.29 12.77
CA MET A 179 0.75 -10.59 12.77
C MET A 179 2.21 -10.48 13.22
N LEU A 180 2.95 -9.48 12.72
CA LEU A 180 4.36 -9.29 13.05
C LEU A 180 4.57 -8.95 14.54
N GLU A 181 3.76 -8.03 15.08
CA GLU A 181 3.83 -7.62 16.50
C GLU A 181 3.58 -8.79 17.47
N ARG A 182 2.87 -9.83 17.03
CA ARG A 182 2.49 -10.99 17.84
C ARG A 182 3.16 -12.28 17.40
N SER A 183 4.05 -12.21 16.41
CA SER A 183 4.67 -13.39 15.77
C SER A 183 3.66 -14.46 15.36
N MET A 184 2.51 -14.03 14.82
CA MET A 184 1.40 -14.93 14.48
C MET A 184 1.60 -15.61 13.12
N THR A 185 1.22 -16.87 13.08
CA THR A 185 1.02 -17.63 11.84
C THR A 185 -0.29 -17.27 11.15
N PHE A 186 -0.42 -17.65 9.87
CA PHE A 186 -1.68 -17.51 9.12
C PHE A 186 -2.85 -18.18 9.85
N THR A 187 -2.67 -19.43 10.32
CA THR A 187 -3.73 -20.19 11.00
C THR A 187 -4.14 -19.55 12.33
N GLU A 188 -3.21 -18.97 13.08
CA GLU A 188 -3.52 -18.24 14.31
C GLU A 188 -4.36 -16.99 14.01
N LEU A 189 -4.03 -16.22 12.97
CA LEU A 189 -4.84 -15.07 12.55
C LEU A 189 -6.26 -15.49 12.17
N ILE A 190 -6.39 -16.58 11.40
CA ILE A 190 -7.70 -17.11 11.00
C ILE A 190 -8.51 -17.56 12.23
N SER A 191 -7.86 -18.22 13.19
CA SER A 191 -8.49 -18.70 14.41
C SER A 191 -8.95 -17.55 15.31
N GLU A 192 -8.06 -16.58 15.56
CA GLU A 192 -8.30 -15.45 16.45
C GLU A 192 -9.49 -14.59 16.02
N PHE A 193 -9.61 -14.34 14.71
CA PHE A 193 -10.68 -13.51 14.16
C PHE A 193 -11.87 -14.30 13.56
N GLY A 194 -11.85 -15.64 13.64
CA GLY A 194 -12.93 -16.49 13.13
C GLY A 194 -13.15 -16.36 11.62
N LEU A 195 -12.06 -16.40 10.85
CA LEU A 195 -12.03 -16.09 9.41
C LEU A 195 -12.04 -17.34 8.49
N GLN A 196 -12.52 -18.50 8.96
CA GLN A 196 -12.45 -19.76 8.20
C GLN A 196 -13.17 -19.71 6.84
N ARG A 197 -14.16 -18.82 6.67
CA ARG A 197 -14.86 -18.60 5.39
C ARG A 197 -14.28 -17.47 4.55
N SER A 198 -13.19 -16.89 5.00
CA SER A 198 -12.55 -15.69 4.48
C SER A 198 -11.04 -15.86 4.30
N GLU A 199 -10.52 -17.08 4.39
CA GLU A 199 -9.09 -17.39 4.26
C GLU A 199 -8.51 -16.85 2.95
N GLY A 200 -9.21 -17.02 1.82
CA GLY A 200 -8.77 -16.47 0.54
C GLY A 200 -8.68 -14.94 0.50
N VAL A 201 -9.49 -14.22 1.30
CA VAL A 201 -9.39 -12.75 1.42
C VAL A 201 -8.13 -12.37 2.19
N VAL A 202 -7.80 -13.11 3.25
CA VAL A 202 -6.56 -12.92 4.02
C VAL A 202 -5.35 -13.21 3.14
N LEU A 203 -5.33 -14.36 2.47
CA LEU A 203 -4.20 -14.78 1.64
C LEU A 203 -3.95 -13.80 0.48
N ARG A 204 -5.02 -13.34 -0.18
CA ARG A 204 -4.91 -12.29 -1.20
C ARG A 204 -4.30 -11.01 -0.64
N TYR A 205 -4.77 -10.56 0.52
CA TYR A 205 -4.26 -9.34 1.15
C TYR A 205 -2.78 -9.47 1.55
N LEU A 206 -2.37 -10.60 2.12
CA LEU A 206 -0.97 -10.88 2.45
C LEU A 206 -0.10 -10.97 1.19
N THR A 207 -0.63 -11.51 0.10
CA THR A 207 0.04 -11.52 -1.21
C THR A 207 0.23 -10.10 -1.76
N ASP A 208 -0.77 -9.23 -1.61
CA ASP A 208 -0.67 -7.82 -2.00
C ASP A 208 0.37 -7.07 -1.13
N CYS A 209 0.45 -7.38 0.16
CA CYS A 209 1.51 -6.88 1.05
C CYS A 209 2.90 -7.35 0.59
N TYR A 210 3.06 -8.65 0.32
CA TYR A 210 4.32 -9.22 -0.17
C TYR A 210 4.80 -8.55 -1.46
N ARG A 211 3.89 -8.34 -2.42
CA ARG A 211 4.21 -7.62 -3.67
C ARG A 211 4.66 -6.20 -3.39
N ALA A 212 3.95 -5.48 -2.52
CA ALA A 212 4.30 -4.11 -2.18
C ALA A 212 5.64 -4.01 -1.41
N LEU A 213 5.97 -4.98 -0.56
CA LEU A 213 7.27 -5.04 0.11
C LEU A 213 8.40 -5.34 -0.88
N ARG A 214 8.21 -6.33 -1.76
CA ARG A 214 9.23 -6.77 -2.72
C ARG A 214 9.54 -5.74 -3.81
N SER A 215 8.56 -4.93 -4.20
CA SER A 215 8.72 -4.05 -5.38
C SER A 215 8.05 -2.68 -5.23
N GLY A 216 7.61 -2.29 -4.05
CA GLY A 216 6.88 -1.02 -3.82
C GLY A 216 7.57 -0.09 -2.83
N LEU A 217 8.78 -0.41 -2.37
CA LEU A 217 9.55 0.39 -1.41
C LEU A 217 10.70 1.14 -2.09
N PRO A 218 11.00 2.39 -1.69
CA PRO A 218 12.25 3.07 -2.06
C PRO A 218 13.45 2.44 -1.34
N MET A 219 14.67 2.62 -1.86
CA MET A 219 15.89 2.04 -1.26
C MET A 219 16.11 2.47 0.19
N THR A 220 15.65 3.67 0.56
CA THR A 220 15.72 4.21 1.93
C THR A 220 14.86 3.45 2.94
N ALA A 221 13.82 2.75 2.47
CA ALA A 221 12.94 1.94 3.32
C ALA A 221 13.34 0.46 3.34
N VAL A 222 14.22 0.01 2.42
CA VAL A 222 14.69 -1.37 2.35
C VAL A 222 15.86 -1.55 3.33
N THR A 223 15.56 -2.16 4.47
CA THR A 223 16.52 -2.54 5.51
C THR A 223 16.58 -4.06 5.63
N GLU A 224 17.62 -4.61 6.27
CA GLU A 224 17.74 -6.06 6.52
C GLU A 224 16.48 -6.61 7.20
N GLN A 225 15.91 -5.90 8.18
CA GLN A 225 14.68 -6.31 8.84
C GLN A 225 13.46 -6.34 7.89
N ILE A 226 13.40 -5.44 6.91
CA ILE A 226 12.33 -5.44 5.90
C ILE A 226 12.54 -6.57 4.88
N GLU A 227 13.78 -6.89 4.52
CA GLU A 227 14.12 -8.04 3.69
C GLU A 227 13.68 -9.34 4.39
N ASP A 228 14.02 -9.51 5.67
CA ASP A 228 13.59 -10.66 6.49
C ASP A 228 12.05 -10.79 6.53
N ILE A 229 11.33 -9.68 6.80
CA ILE A 229 9.86 -9.67 6.79
C ILE A 229 9.32 -10.08 5.42
N THR A 230 9.97 -9.65 4.34
CA THR A 230 9.55 -9.94 2.97
C THR A 230 9.72 -11.42 2.65
N ASP A 231 10.86 -12.00 3.03
CA ASP A 231 11.17 -13.40 2.83
C ASP A 231 10.26 -14.32 3.66
N ASP A 232 10.09 -14.02 4.95
CA ASP A 232 9.19 -14.75 5.85
C ASP A 232 7.74 -14.72 5.35
N LEU A 233 7.28 -13.56 4.86
CA LEU A 233 5.94 -13.44 4.30
C LEU A 233 5.80 -14.24 3.00
N GLY A 234 6.84 -14.24 2.16
CA GLY A 234 6.90 -15.07 0.95
C GLY A 234 6.80 -16.56 1.28
N ASP A 235 7.55 -17.03 2.28
CA ASP A 235 7.53 -18.42 2.74
C ASP A 235 6.20 -18.81 3.37
N LEU A 236 5.59 -17.92 4.15
CA LEU A 236 4.24 -18.11 4.68
C LEU A 236 3.23 -18.31 3.54
N ILE A 237 3.25 -17.46 2.51
CA ILE A 237 2.32 -17.58 1.38
C ILE A 237 2.55 -18.89 0.61
N ARG A 238 3.80 -19.26 0.32
CA ARG A 238 4.15 -20.53 -0.35
C ARG A 238 3.70 -21.74 0.47
N GLY A 239 3.81 -21.67 1.79
CA GLY A 239 3.38 -22.72 2.71
C GLY A 239 1.87 -22.92 2.74
N VAL A 240 1.08 -21.86 2.52
CA VAL A 240 -0.39 -21.91 2.50
C VAL A 240 -0.94 -22.28 1.12
N ASP A 241 -0.40 -21.70 0.04
CA ASP A 241 -0.78 -22.02 -1.34
C ASP A 241 0.40 -21.81 -2.29
N SER A 242 1.03 -22.92 -2.68
CA SER A 242 2.18 -22.89 -3.59
C SER A 242 1.83 -22.40 -5.00
N SER A 243 0.55 -22.43 -5.41
CA SER A 243 0.14 -22.13 -6.79
C SER A 243 0.03 -20.62 -7.11
N LEU A 244 -0.26 -19.77 -6.12
CA LEU A 244 -0.51 -18.34 -6.33
C LEU A 244 0.76 -17.51 -6.60
N ILE A 245 1.89 -17.86 -5.97
CA ILE A 245 3.17 -17.20 -6.22
C ILE A 245 3.76 -17.69 -7.55
N ASP A 246 3.69 -19.00 -7.81
CA ASP A 246 4.23 -19.61 -9.04
C ASP A 246 3.56 -19.04 -10.30
N GLU A 247 2.24 -18.84 -10.30
CA GLU A 247 1.54 -18.21 -11.42
C GLU A 247 2.01 -16.76 -11.66
N TRP A 248 2.31 -16.00 -10.61
CA TRP A 248 2.77 -14.62 -10.73
C TRP A 248 4.25 -14.52 -11.13
N GLU A 249 5.13 -15.36 -10.58
CA GLU A 249 6.53 -15.44 -10.99
C GLU A 249 6.63 -15.88 -12.46
N THR A 250 5.75 -16.78 -12.91
CA THR A 250 5.66 -17.15 -14.32
C THR A 250 5.19 -16.01 -15.22
N LEU A 251 4.32 -15.12 -14.72
CA LEU A 251 3.84 -13.95 -15.48
C LEU A 251 4.87 -12.82 -15.54
N THR A 252 5.64 -12.60 -14.46
CA THR A 252 6.69 -11.57 -14.40
C THR A 252 7.98 -12.01 -15.09
N ALA A 253 8.36 -13.29 -15.01
CA ALA A 253 9.51 -13.83 -15.76
C ALA A 253 9.28 -13.90 -17.28
N ARG A 254 8.03 -13.75 -17.73
CA ARG A 254 7.64 -13.72 -19.16
C ARG A 254 7.44 -12.31 -19.73
N ALA A 255 7.54 -11.26 -18.91
CA ALA A 255 7.38 -9.86 -19.30
C ALA A 255 8.72 -9.15 -19.47
#